data_AF-T1CWA2-F1
#
_entry.id   AF-T1CWA2-F1
#
_cell.length_a   1.000
_cell.length_b   1.000
_cell.length_c   1.000
_cell.angle_alpha   90.00
_cell.angle_beta   90.00
_cell.angle_gamma   90.00
#
_symmetry.space_group_name_H-M   'P 1'
#
loop_
_entity.id
_entity.type
_entity.pdbx_description
1 polymer ?
#
loop_
_entity_poly.entity_id
_entity_poly.type
_entity_poly.pdbx_seq_one_letter_code
_entity_poly.pdbx_strand_id
1 'polypeptide(L)'
;FYIGDYDPAGVLIDVALERELRTHLDPDVRMRFVRLGITPEQIARYDLPKKPRKESDRRSPEVDCAVEAEAMPAAILRKMLRDAIEALLPPHALAVAKVAEESERDGLRHLAMIEEILG
;
A
#
# COMPACT_ATOMS: atom_id res chain seq x y z
N PHE A 1 -4.72 -5.55 0.71
CA PHE A 1 -3.25 -5.40 0.66
C PHE A 1 -2.79 -4.72 1.94
N TYR A 2 -1.63 -5.08 2.45
CA TYR A 2 -1.07 -4.54 3.71
C TYR A 2 0.37 -4.09 3.52
N ILE A 3 0.70 -2.90 4.04
CA ILE A 3 2.07 -2.43 4.21
C ILE A 3 2.23 -2.06 5.68
N GLY A 4 3.26 -2.59 6.34
CA GLY A 4 3.56 -2.26 7.72
C GLY A 4 4.99 -2.59 8.10
N ASP A 5 5.34 -2.21 9.32
CA ASP A 5 6.68 -2.35 9.87
C ASP A 5 7.12 -3.82 9.90
N TYR A 6 8.42 -4.05 9.72
CA TYR A 6 9.05 -5.32 9.98
C TYR A 6 9.69 -5.25 11.36
N ASP A 7 9.05 -5.84 12.37
CA ASP A 7 9.65 -5.89 13.69
C ASP A 7 9.33 -7.24 14.39
N PRO A 8 10.15 -7.69 15.36
CA PRO A 8 9.98 -8.98 16.03
C PRO A 8 8.64 -9.17 16.77
N ALA A 9 7.98 -8.09 17.19
CA ALA A 9 6.64 -8.08 17.77
C ALA A 9 5.53 -7.88 16.70
N GLY A 10 5.88 -7.32 15.55
CA GLY A 10 5.05 -6.96 14.41
C GLY A 10 4.95 -8.03 13.32
N VAL A 11 5.77 -9.09 13.38
CA VAL A 11 5.62 -10.32 12.55
C VAL A 11 4.23 -10.97 12.71
N LEU A 12 3.45 -10.56 13.72
CA LEU A 12 2.11 -11.05 13.98
C LEU A 12 1.00 -10.03 13.72
N ILE A 13 1.29 -8.76 13.40
CA ILE A 13 0.22 -7.77 13.19
C ILE A 13 -0.59 -8.13 11.96
N ASP A 14 0.06 -8.50 10.86
CA ASP A 14 -0.60 -8.90 9.64
C ASP A 14 -1.32 -10.25 9.78
N VAL A 15 -0.72 -11.23 10.46
CA VAL A 15 -1.37 -12.52 10.77
C VAL A 15 -2.58 -12.35 11.67
N ALA A 16 -2.46 -11.55 12.73
CA ALA A 16 -3.57 -11.27 13.64
C ALA A 16 -4.67 -10.49 12.94
N LEU A 17 -4.32 -9.46 12.15
CA LEU A 17 -5.26 -8.69 11.35
C LEU A 17 -5.99 -9.57 10.34
N GLU A 18 -5.27 -10.43 9.62
CA GLU A 18 -5.89 -11.38 8.69
C GLU A 18 -6.87 -12.31 9.42
N ARG A 19 -6.47 -12.85 10.58
CA ARG A 19 -7.33 -13.74 11.38
C ARG A 19 -8.59 -13.02 11.87
N GLU A 20 -8.46 -11.80 12.36
CA GLU A 20 -9.57 -10.96 12.82
C GLU A 20 -10.55 -10.70 11.66
N LEU A 21 -10.04 -10.27 10.50
CA LEU A 21 -10.84 -10.04 9.30
C LEU A 21 -11.58 -11.31 8.87
N ARG A 22 -10.92 -12.47 8.87
CA ARG A 22 -11.56 -13.76 8.53
C ARG A 22 -12.65 -14.16 9.52
N THR A 23 -12.53 -13.77 10.79
CA THR A 23 -13.51 -14.10 11.83
C THR A 23 -14.81 -13.29 11.66
N HIS A 24 -14.72 -12.09 11.08
CA HIS A 24 -15.86 -11.20 10.87
C HIS A 24 -16.41 -11.21 9.44
N LEU A 25 -15.75 -11.90 8.51
CA LEU A 25 -16.23 -12.06 7.15
C LEU A 25 -17.17 -13.25 7.04
N ASP A 26 -18.18 -13.12 6.18
CA ASP A 26 -19.00 -14.24 5.76
C ASP A 26 -18.09 -15.34 5.14
N PRO A 27 -18.25 -16.63 5.52
CA PRO A 27 -17.46 -17.73 4.98
C PRO A 27 -17.45 -17.85 3.45
N ASP A 28 -18.51 -17.38 2.78
CA ASP A 28 -18.62 -17.42 1.32
C ASP A 28 -17.81 -16.30 0.63
N VAL A 29 -17.35 -15.30 1.39
CA VAL A 29 -16.51 -14.22 0.86
C VAL A 29 -15.05 -14.67 0.76
N ARG A 30 -14.58 -14.83 -0.48
CA ARG A 30 -13.16 -15.11 -0.74
C ARG A 30 -12.29 -13.89 -0.48
N MET A 31 -11.67 -13.85 0.70
CA MET A 31 -10.68 -12.83 1.04
C MET A 31 -9.25 -13.25 0.66
N ARG A 32 -8.57 -12.37 -0.09
CA ARG A 32 -7.12 -12.43 -0.34
C ARG A 32 -6.40 -11.35 0.46
N PHE A 33 -5.71 -11.75 1.51
CA PHE A 33 -4.82 -10.88 2.27
C PHE A 33 -3.40 -11.02 1.72
N VAL A 34 -2.72 -9.90 1.45
CA VAL A 34 -1.39 -9.89 0.84
C VAL A 34 -0.56 -8.78 1.47
N ARG A 35 0.58 -9.15 2.05
CA ARG A 35 1.60 -8.22 2.51
C ARG A 35 2.45 -7.76 1.32
N LEU A 36 2.42 -6.45 1.04
CA LEU A 36 3.23 -5.83 -0.01
C LEU A 36 4.59 -5.35 0.52
N GLY A 37 4.71 -5.09 1.83
CA GLY A 37 5.96 -4.70 2.49
C GLY A 37 5.75 -4.42 3.98
N ILE A 38 6.79 -4.24 4.78
CA ILE A 38 8.22 -4.37 4.46
C ILE A 38 8.68 -5.81 4.64
N THR A 39 9.17 -6.48 3.59
CA THR A 39 9.65 -7.88 3.68
C THR A 39 11.17 -7.97 3.90
N PRO A 40 11.71 -9.08 4.44
CA PRO A 40 13.16 -9.29 4.56
C PRO A 40 13.92 -9.09 3.25
N GLU A 41 13.35 -9.54 2.13
CA GLU A 41 13.93 -9.40 0.80
C GLU A 41 13.99 -7.93 0.37
N GLN A 42 12.97 -7.14 0.70
CA GLN A 42 12.94 -5.71 0.43
C GLN A 42 13.96 -4.96 1.28
N ILE A 43 14.11 -5.33 2.56
CA ILE A 43 15.11 -4.76 3.46
C ILE A 43 16.51 -4.95 2.87
N ALA A 44 16.83 -6.17 2.43
CA ALA A 44 18.12 -6.47 1.82
C ALA A 44 18.29 -5.77 0.46
N ARG A 45 17.24 -5.76 -0.38
CA ARG A 45 17.29 -5.20 -1.74
C ARG A 45 17.48 -3.69 -1.77
N TYR A 46 16.84 -2.97 -0.85
CA TYR A 46 16.85 -1.51 -0.81
C TYR A 46 17.76 -0.94 0.28
N ASP A 47 18.53 -1.80 0.94
CA ASP A 47 19.42 -1.45 2.07
C ASP A 47 18.71 -0.56 3.10
N LEU A 48 17.52 -0.99 3.51
CA LEU A 48 16.66 -0.16 4.36
C LEU A 48 17.29 0.02 5.75
N PRO A 49 17.24 1.24 6.33
CA PRO A 49 17.81 1.51 7.64
C PRO A 49 17.13 0.65 8.71
N LYS A 50 17.97 -0.06 9.48
CA LYS A 50 17.56 -0.97 10.55
C LYS A 50 17.69 -0.27 11.90
N LYS A 51 16.67 -0.41 12.75
CA LYS A 51 16.76 -0.05 14.16
C LYS A 51 17.18 -1.28 14.97
N PRO A 52 18.16 -1.13 15.88
CA PRO A 52 18.50 -2.19 16.81
C PRO A 52 17.30 -2.47 17.72
N ARG A 53 17.17 -3.72 18.13
CA ARG A 53 16.04 -4.19 18.91
C ARG A 53 16.01 -3.53 20.30
N LYS A 54 14.81 -3.24 20.83
CA LYS A 54 14.66 -2.89 22.25
C LYS A 54 14.98 -4.12 23.11
N GLU A 55 15.89 -3.98 24.08
CA GLU A 55 16.35 -5.06 24.97
C GLU A 55 15.21 -5.80 25.70
N SER A 56 14.06 -5.16 25.90
CA SER A 56 12.91 -5.73 26.59
C SER A 56 12.08 -6.70 25.75
N ASP A 57 12.29 -6.79 24.42
CA ASP A 57 11.41 -7.55 23.54
C ASP A 57 11.92 -8.98 23.26
N ARG A 58 11.70 -9.88 24.23
CA ARG A 58 12.13 -11.30 24.20
C ARG A 58 11.28 -12.23 23.31
N ARG A 59 10.28 -11.71 22.59
CA ARG A 59 9.21 -12.55 21.99
C ARG A 59 9.60 -13.34 20.74
N SER A 60 10.70 -13.00 20.07
CA SER A 60 11.11 -13.66 18.81
C SER A 60 12.63 -13.63 18.62
N PRO A 61 13.40 -14.61 19.12
CA PRO A 61 14.88 -14.58 19.08
C PRO A 61 15.48 -14.48 17.67
N GLU A 62 14.72 -14.83 16.62
CA GLU A 62 15.20 -14.96 15.24
C GLU A 62 15.19 -13.65 14.43
N VAL A 63 14.63 -12.56 14.98
CA VAL A 63 14.57 -11.26 14.30
C VAL A 63 15.46 -10.25 15.02
N ASP A 64 16.61 -9.96 14.41
CA ASP A 64 17.68 -9.15 15.01
C ASP A 64 17.48 -7.64 14.84
N CYS A 65 16.53 -7.22 13.99
CA CYS A 65 16.32 -5.82 13.65
C CYS A 65 14.86 -5.47 13.39
N ALA A 66 14.53 -4.19 13.58
CA ALA A 66 13.26 -3.62 13.17
C ALA A 66 13.46 -2.65 11.99
N VAL A 67 12.55 -2.63 11.04
CA VAL A 67 12.52 -1.68 9.92
C VAL A 67 11.12 -1.11 9.81
N GLU A 68 11.01 0.21 9.91
CA GLU A 68 9.74 0.91 9.79
C GLU A 68 9.31 1.02 8.32
N ALA A 69 8.01 1.04 8.06
CA ALA A 69 7.47 1.18 6.72
C ALA A 69 7.94 2.48 6.04
N GLU A 70 8.09 3.55 6.81
CA GLU A 70 8.60 4.85 6.33
C GLU A 70 10.07 4.81 5.87
N ALA A 71 10.82 3.77 6.22
CA ALA A 71 12.19 3.57 5.75
C ALA A 71 12.25 3.30 4.24
N MET A 72 11.18 2.76 3.65
CA MET A 72 11.12 2.50 2.22
C MET A 72 10.97 3.82 1.44
N PRO A 73 11.74 4.02 0.34
CA PRO A 73 11.58 5.18 -0.51
C PRO A 73 10.12 5.37 -0.97
N ALA A 74 9.59 6.58 -0.78
CA ALA A 74 8.18 6.88 -1.03
C ALA A 74 7.73 6.55 -2.47
N ALA A 75 8.62 6.77 -3.46
CA ALA A 75 8.34 6.41 -4.85
C ALA A 75 8.11 4.90 -5.03
N ILE A 76 8.87 4.07 -4.31
CA ILE A 76 8.77 2.62 -4.37
C ILE A 76 7.50 2.15 -3.67
N LEU A 77 7.20 2.66 -2.45
CA LEU A 77 5.94 2.37 -1.74
C LEU A 77 4.72 2.70 -2.61
N ARG A 78 4.70 3.91 -3.19
CA ARG A 78 3.61 4.35 -4.06
C ARG A 78 3.47 3.47 -5.28
N LYS A 79 4.59 3.06 -5.90
CA LYS A 79 4.57 2.16 -7.05
C LYS A 79 4.02 0.77 -6.68
N MET A 80 4.50 0.16 -5.60
CA MET A 80 4.00 -1.16 -5.16
C MET A 80 2.51 -1.15 -4.86
N LEU A 81 2.03 -0.13 -4.15
CA LEU A 81 0.62 0.00 -3.83
C LEU A 81 -0.21 0.25 -5.09
N ARG A 82 0.26 1.13 -5.98
CA ARG A 82 -0.38 1.40 -7.27
C ARG A 82 -0.50 0.11 -8.10
N ASP A 83 0.60 -0.59 -8.33
CA ASP A 83 0.62 -1.80 -9.14
C ASP A 83 -0.35 -2.86 -8.58
N ALA A 84 -0.38 -3.03 -7.25
CA ALA A 84 -1.27 -3.98 -6.59
C ALA A 84 -2.76 -3.62 -6.73
N ILE A 85 -3.11 -2.34 -6.59
CA ILE A 85 -4.50 -1.86 -6.75
C ILE A 85 -4.92 -1.91 -8.22
N GLU A 86 -4.07 -1.43 -9.14
CA GLU A 86 -4.38 -1.39 -10.57
C GLU A 86 -4.52 -2.80 -11.15
N ALA A 87 -3.82 -3.80 -10.60
CA ALA A 87 -4.00 -5.22 -10.97
C ALA A 87 -5.37 -5.81 -10.55
N LEU A 88 -6.14 -5.13 -9.70
CA LEU A 88 -7.54 -5.51 -9.40
C LEU A 88 -8.53 -4.98 -10.43
N LEU A 89 -8.12 -4.03 -11.26
CA LEU A 89 -9.00 -3.40 -12.24
C LEU A 89 -9.10 -4.30 -13.48
N PRO A 90 -10.27 -4.31 -14.15
CA PRO A 90 -10.38 -4.92 -15.47
C PRO A 90 -9.37 -4.29 -16.45
N PRO A 91 -8.93 -5.04 -17.47
CA PRO A 91 -8.03 -4.51 -18.49
C PRO A 91 -8.55 -3.18 -19.05
N HIS A 92 -7.67 -2.20 -19.16
CA HIS A 92 -7.95 -0.87 -19.69
C HIS A 92 -8.95 0.00 -18.88
N ALA A 93 -9.56 -0.49 -17.81
CA ALA A 93 -10.54 0.29 -17.03
C ALA A 93 -9.97 1.62 -16.52
N LEU A 94 -8.74 1.60 -15.98
CA LEU A 94 -8.07 2.82 -15.53
C LEU A 94 -7.73 3.77 -16.68
N ALA A 95 -7.32 3.23 -17.84
CA ALA A 95 -6.96 4.04 -18.99
C ALA A 95 -8.20 4.76 -19.55
N VAL A 96 -9.32 4.05 -19.65
CA VAL A 96 -10.62 4.63 -20.07
C VAL A 96 -11.07 5.71 -19.09
N ALA A 97 -11.03 5.42 -17.78
CA ALA A 97 -11.41 6.40 -16.76
C ALA A 97 -10.57 7.68 -16.83
N LYS A 98 -9.25 7.56 -17.02
CA LYS A 98 -8.35 8.72 -17.15
C LYS A 98 -8.61 9.55 -18.41
N VAL A 99 -8.97 8.92 -19.52
CA VAL A 99 -9.32 9.64 -20.76
C VAL A 99 -10.62 10.42 -20.57
N ALA A 100 -11.62 9.82 -19.93
CA ALA A 100 -12.86 10.51 -19.60
C ALA A 100 -12.61 11.70 -18.65
N GLU A 101 -11.82 11.49 -17.59
CA GLU A 101 -11.46 12.53 -16.62
C GLU A 101 -10.74 13.73 -17.29
N GLU A 102 -9.80 13.48 -18.20
CA GLU A 102 -9.11 14.57 -18.92
C GLU A 102 -10.08 15.33 -19.84
N SER A 103 -10.96 14.62 -20.55
CA SER A 103 -11.98 15.25 -21.39
C SER A 103 -12.95 16.12 -20.59
N GLU A 104 -13.36 15.67 -19.41
CA GLU A 104 -14.21 16.44 -18.50
C GLU A 104 -13.48 17.67 -17.95
N ARG A 105 -12.21 17.51 -17.56
CA ARG A 105 -11.36 18.60 -17.08
C ARG A 105 -11.18 19.68 -18.14
N ASP A 106 -10.95 19.30 -19.39
CA ASP A 106 -10.83 20.24 -20.50
C ASP A 106 -12.15 20.95 -20.80
N GLY A 107 -13.27 20.24 -20.73
CA GLY A 107 -14.60 20.84 -20.84
C GLY A 107 -14.86 21.89 -19.75
N LEU A 108 -14.53 21.59 -18.50
CA LEU A 108 -14.66 22.52 -17.37
C LEU A 108 -13.74 23.75 -17.53
N ARG A 109 -12.49 23.55 -17.97
CA ARG A 109 -11.57 24.66 -18.29
C ARG A 109 -12.14 25.57 -19.38
N HIS A 110 -12.77 24.99 -20.40
CA HIS A 110 -13.37 25.76 -21.49
C HIS A 110 -14.57 26.58 -21.02
N LEU A 111 -15.45 26.00 -20.19
CA LEU A 111 -16.58 26.71 -19.59
C LEU A 111 -16.13 27.87 -18.71
N ALA A 112 -15.12 27.65 -17.85
CA ALA A 112 -14.56 28.70 -17.00
C ALA A 112 -13.97 29.86 -17.84
N MET A 113 -13.27 29.55 -18.94
CA MET A 113 -12.73 30.56 -19.85
C MET A 113 -13.85 31.37 -20.54
N ILE A 114 -14.97 30.74 -20.89
CA ILE A 114 -16.13 31.43 -21.47
C ILE A 114 -16.78 32.36 -20.44
N GLU A 115 -16.93 31.92 -19.19
CA GLU A 115 -17.45 32.79 -18.12
C GLU A 115 -16.56 34.01 -17.88
N GLU A 116 -15.24 33.87 -17.90
CA GLU A 116 -14.30 35.00 -17.75
C GLU A 116 -14.33 35.99 -18.93
N ILE A 117 -14.70 35.55 -20.14
CA ILE A 117 -14.79 36.42 -21.32
C ILE A 117 -16.15 37.16 -21.38
N LEU A 118 -17.21 36.55 -20.86
CA LEU A 118 -18.58 37.07 -20.93
C LEU A 118 -19.04 37.82 -19.66
N GLY A 119 -18.30 37.71 -18.56
CA GLY A 119 -18.51 38.46 -17.30
C GLY A 119 -17.72 39.75 -17.21
#